data_AF-A0A2R6EHE5-F1
#
_entry.id   AF-A0A2R6EHE5-F1
#
_cell.length_a   1.000
_cell.length_b   1.000
_cell.length_c   1.000
_cell.angle_alpha   90.00
_cell.angle_beta   90.00
_cell.angle_gamma   90.00
#
_symmetry.space_group_name_H-M   'P 1'
#
loop_
_entity.id
_entity.type
_entity.pdbx_description
1 polymer ?
#
loop_
_entity_poly.entity_id
_entity_poly.type
_entity_poly.pdbx_seq_one_letter_code
_entity_poly.pdbx_strand_id
1 'polypeptide(L)'
;MYLLSEDQRDRQRQLETGYEISEYTSIATELQDECERMDGVLYPVHIESDAFPEVCFETTIDYMTDFIEEELNVSPGDCTFYFSGNRSIHAHVPKFITREDNREQLKECAEEFNDERGAEFDLGLYSRKRQFRLPGVTHEKTGLPKVEIEPEWEHDEIIQTASKSNPILPDTYGEVIDTVFGEPGLTIIPNAPDDEQRATRNQANEWAEELGGPSSVVSFGFSESSIEVPLIEQAEQPSDPTLMPEWASYNTHPFSPYANASGNPRSVAVVKVKGGAFARDEVTIGGGSRPVHALVPAYFYGAISCDGEFTKDRVHAPLQLSKQDYRKWESRGFEPGEKLVIIGGKSGSSIIFHVSSWEATEAGHALTSEVGNRQKALDYLANRGYHIGSGGTGGSTSSTGKHRAKQSDRIRPVQNPQTLAAELQHQAEQDGVESLEHDERRRVAFRVLKIGSWHSAWEWFETQYGEDFKPEYTRKEFVSVIEAKPEDYAHIEVPDKPN
;
A
#
# COMPACT_ATOMS: atom_id res chain seq x y z
N MET A 1 -21.44 -2.03 12.79
CA MET A 1 -22.87 -1.76 13.03
C MET A 1 -23.62 -3.07 12.95
N TYR A 2 -24.51 -3.33 13.90
CA TYR A 2 -25.25 -4.59 14.00
C TYR A 2 -26.72 -4.33 13.69
N LEU A 3 -27.27 -5.06 12.72
CA LEU A 3 -28.65 -4.90 12.25
C LEU A 3 -29.56 -5.80 13.11
N LEU A 4 -30.08 -5.24 14.20
CA LEU A 4 -30.96 -5.97 15.12
C LEU A 4 -32.39 -6.05 14.58
N SER A 5 -32.99 -7.23 14.63
CA SER A 5 -34.43 -7.42 14.42
C SER A 5 -35.25 -6.80 15.56
N GLU A 6 -36.57 -6.69 15.38
CA GLU A 6 -37.45 -6.20 16.44
C GLU A 6 -37.39 -7.07 17.69
N ASP A 7 -37.48 -8.39 17.54
CA ASP A 7 -37.31 -9.36 18.63
C ASP A 7 -36.00 -9.16 19.39
N GLN A 8 -34.89 -8.96 18.67
CA GLN A 8 -33.58 -8.73 19.28
C GLN A 8 -33.53 -7.42 20.07
N ARG A 9 -34.13 -6.35 19.54
CA ARG A 9 -34.26 -5.07 20.25
C ARG A 9 -35.13 -5.20 21.49
N ASP A 10 -36.24 -5.93 21.39
CA ASP A 10 -37.17 -6.11 22.50
C ASP A 10 -36.57 -6.99 23.60
N ARG A 11 -35.82 -8.03 23.24
CA ARG A 11 -35.00 -8.80 24.19
C ARG A 11 -34.05 -7.91 24.97
N GLN A 12 -33.34 -6.99 24.29
CA GLN A 12 -32.45 -6.05 24.97
C GLN A 12 -33.21 -5.08 25.88
N ARG A 13 -34.36 -4.55 25.44
CA ARG A 13 -35.18 -3.59 26.21
C ARG A 13 -35.82 -4.18 27.46
N GLN A 14 -36.03 -5.49 27.50
CA GLN A 14 -36.58 -6.18 28.67
C GLN A 14 -35.56 -6.34 29.81
N LEU A 15 -34.29 -6.05 29.56
CA LEU A 15 -33.21 -6.15 30.53
C LEU A 15 -32.90 -4.77 31.11
N GLU A 16 -32.60 -4.72 32.42
CA GLU A 16 -32.32 -3.46 33.11
C GLU A 16 -30.86 -3.01 32.91
N THR A 17 -29.93 -3.95 32.96
CA THR A 17 -28.48 -3.72 32.86
C THR A 17 -27.85 -4.35 31.63
N GLY A 18 -28.51 -5.36 31.03
CA GLY A 18 -27.99 -6.13 29.90
C GLY A 18 -27.02 -7.24 30.28
N TYR A 19 -26.84 -7.53 31.57
CA TYR A 19 -25.95 -8.57 32.11
C TYR A 19 -26.71 -9.73 32.75
N GLU A 20 -28.04 -9.75 32.67
CA GLU A 20 -28.91 -10.71 33.36
C GLU A 20 -29.02 -12.08 32.66
N ILE A 21 -28.29 -12.30 31.57
CA ILE A 21 -28.32 -13.56 30.81
C ILE A 21 -27.23 -14.54 31.26
N SER A 22 -27.50 -15.84 31.19
CA SER A 22 -26.63 -16.88 31.79
C SER A 22 -25.56 -17.45 30.87
N GLU A 23 -25.75 -17.41 29.55
CA GLU A 23 -24.87 -18.08 28.58
C GLU A 23 -23.77 -17.16 28.02
N TYR A 24 -23.95 -15.84 28.15
CA TYR A 24 -23.01 -14.83 27.66
C TYR A 24 -22.66 -13.83 28.76
N THR A 25 -21.57 -13.09 28.54
CA THR A 25 -21.15 -12.01 29.45
C THR A 25 -22.09 -10.81 29.40
N SER A 26 -22.84 -10.61 28.32
CA SER A 26 -23.85 -9.55 28.19
C SER A 26 -24.77 -9.84 26.99
N ILE A 27 -26.01 -9.32 27.02
CA ILE A 27 -26.96 -9.39 25.90
C ILE A 27 -26.38 -8.77 24.63
N ALA A 28 -25.58 -7.71 24.75
CA ALA A 28 -24.92 -7.10 23.62
C ALA A 28 -24.01 -8.09 22.89
N THR A 29 -23.22 -8.89 23.63
CA THR A 29 -22.33 -9.89 23.03
C THR A 29 -23.13 -10.98 22.30
N GLU A 30 -24.20 -11.47 22.93
CA GLU A 30 -25.09 -12.47 22.34
C GLU A 30 -25.70 -11.96 21.01
N LEU A 31 -26.29 -10.76 21.03
CA LEU A 31 -26.92 -10.17 19.87
C LEU A 31 -25.92 -9.88 18.74
N GLN A 32 -24.70 -9.45 19.08
CA GLN A 32 -23.63 -9.27 18.10
C GLN A 32 -23.25 -10.60 17.42
N ASP A 33 -23.11 -11.67 18.19
CA ASP A 33 -22.79 -13.01 17.66
C ASP A 33 -23.92 -13.58 16.80
N GLU A 34 -25.18 -13.30 17.15
CA GLU A 34 -26.33 -13.63 16.31
C GLU A 34 -26.29 -12.88 14.97
N CYS A 35 -26.09 -11.57 14.99
CA CYS A 35 -25.97 -10.77 13.76
C CYS A 35 -24.81 -11.24 12.87
N GLU A 36 -23.64 -11.50 13.44
CA GLU A 36 -22.48 -12.02 12.69
C GLU A 36 -22.79 -13.37 12.01
N ARG A 37 -23.57 -14.24 12.66
CA ARG A 37 -23.96 -15.54 12.11
C ARG A 37 -24.98 -15.44 10.99
N MET A 38 -25.76 -14.36 10.97
CA MET A 38 -26.84 -14.11 10.00
C MET A 38 -26.43 -13.13 8.89
N ASP A 39 -25.14 -12.77 8.79
CA ASP A 39 -24.65 -11.71 7.90
C ASP A 39 -25.38 -10.36 8.11
N GLY A 40 -25.88 -10.10 9.32
CA GLY A 40 -26.59 -8.88 9.72
C GLY A 40 -25.65 -7.80 10.25
N VAL A 41 -24.50 -7.60 9.60
CA VAL A 41 -23.46 -6.67 10.06
C VAL A 41 -23.04 -5.75 8.92
N LEU A 42 -23.00 -4.45 9.22
CA LEU A 42 -22.37 -3.43 8.38
C LEU A 42 -21.06 -3.01 9.03
N TYR A 43 -19.96 -3.15 8.32
CA TYR A 43 -18.63 -2.71 8.77
C TYR A 43 -18.28 -1.39 8.07
N PRO A 44 -18.38 -0.23 8.74
CA PRO A 44 -17.86 1.03 8.20
C PRO A 44 -16.37 0.88 7.91
N VAL A 45 -15.91 1.41 6.78
CA VAL A 45 -14.51 1.34 6.39
C VAL A 45 -13.75 2.49 7.06
N HIS A 46 -12.88 2.12 8.00
CA HIS A 46 -11.96 3.04 8.66
C HIS A 46 -10.52 2.60 8.40
N ILE A 47 -9.63 3.58 8.33
CA ILE A 47 -8.19 3.39 8.29
C ILE A 47 -7.61 4.17 9.47
N GLU A 48 -6.64 3.59 10.18
CA GLU A 48 -5.86 4.34 11.17
C GLU A 48 -4.42 3.87 11.17
N SER A 49 -3.51 4.78 11.50
CA SER A 49 -2.12 4.48 11.79
C SER A 49 -1.70 5.28 13.01
N ASP A 50 -0.98 4.63 13.92
CA ASP A 50 -0.46 5.22 15.15
C ASP A 50 1.08 5.27 15.17
N ALA A 51 1.68 5.28 13.97
CA ALA A 51 3.12 5.23 13.71
C ALA A 51 3.89 6.51 14.09
N PHE A 52 3.22 7.56 14.57
CA PHE A 52 3.91 8.76 15.04
C PHE A 52 4.59 8.50 16.41
N PRO A 53 5.83 8.99 16.62
CA PRO A 53 6.60 9.89 15.76
C PRO A 53 7.55 9.23 14.77
N GLU A 54 7.56 7.90 14.66
CA GLU A 54 8.41 7.18 13.70
C GLU A 54 8.10 7.54 12.25
N VAL A 55 6.82 7.78 11.94
CA VAL A 55 6.32 8.35 10.67
C VAL A 55 5.57 9.65 10.98
N CYS A 56 5.86 10.73 10.24
CA CYS A 56 5.19 12.01 10.44
C CYS A 56 3.75 11.99 9.89
N PHE A 57 2.88 12.87 10.40
CA PHE A 57 1.46 12.85 10.04
C PHE A 57 1.22 13.07 8.55
N GLU A 58 2.01 13.92 7.90
CA GLU A 58 1.92 14.19 6.47
C GLU A 58 2.15 12.91 5.67
N THR A 59 3.20 12.15 6.00
CA THR A 59 3.48 10.88 5.33
C THR A 59 2.40 9.83 5.63
N THR A 60 1.87 9.80 6.86
CA THR A 60 0.74 8.94 7.22
C THR A 60 -0.51 9.28 6.40
N ILE A 61 -0.82 10.57 6.23
CA ILE A 61 -1.96 11.03 5.43
C ILE A 61 -1.76 10.73 3.94
N ASP A 62 -0.54 10.92 3.41
CA ASP A 62 -0.20 10.52 2.03
C ASP A 62 -0.45 9.03 1.82
N TYR A 63 0.01 8.17 2.74
CA TYR A 63 -0.27 6.73 2.65
C TYR A 63 -1.75 6.39 2.72
N MET A 64 -2.53 7.06 3.58
CA MET A 64 -3.97 6.85 3.65
C MET A 64 -4.67 7.28 2.36
N THR A 65 -4.28 8.43 1.82
CA THR A 65 -4.78 8.96 0.54
C THR A 65 -4.52 7.97 -0.60
N ASP A 66 -3.27 7.49 -0.72
CA ASP A 66 -2.87 6.47 -1.71
C ASP A 66 -3.72 5.19 -1.55
N PHE A 67 -3.90 4.68 -0.33
CA PHE A 67 -4.72 3.48 -0.10
C PHE A 67 -6.20 3.68 -0.45
N ILE A 68 -6.76 4.84 -0.11
CA ILE A 68 -8.15 5.21 -0.40
C ILE A 68 -8.39 5.28 -1.91
N GLU A 69 -7.46 5.88 -2.66
CA GLU A 69 -7.55 6.00 -4.12
C GLU A 69 -7.25 4.68 -4.83
N GLU A 70 -6.09 4.08 -4.55
CA GLU A 70 -5.56 2.93 -5.29
C GLU A 70 -6.32 1.64 -4.97
N GLU A 71 -6.64 1.41 -3.69
CA GLU A 71 -7.19 0.12 -3.23
C GLU A 71 -8.71 0.16 -3.02
N LEU A 72 -9.26 1.30 -2.60
CA LEU A 72 -10.70 1.44 -2.34
C LEU A 72 -11.45 2.15 -3.47
N ASN A 73 -10.74 2.76 -4.42
CA ASN A 73 -11.30 3.52 -5.53
C ASN A 73 -12.30 4.59 -5.05
N VAL A 74 -11.87 5.37 -4.05
CA VAL A 74 -12.62 6.49 -3.46
C VAL A 74 -11.79 7.75 -3.57
N SER A 75 -12.44 8.90 -3.79
CA SER A 75 -11.76 10.18 -3.71
C SER A 75 -11.43 10.49 -2.23
N PRO A 76 -10.18 10.85 -1.89
CA PRO A 76 -9.80 11.26 -0.54
C PRO A 76 -10.61 12.46 -0.05
N GLY A 77 -11.01 13.34 -0.97
CA GLY A 77 -11.89 14.48 -0.66
C GLY A 77 -13.31 14.11 -0.25
N ASP A 78 -13.75 12.87 -0.49
CA ASP A 78 -15.03 12.34 0.01
C ASP A 78 -14.88 11.70 1.41
N CYS A 79 -13.65 11.58 1.92
CA CYS A 79 -13.35 10.99 3.22
C CYS A 79 -13.23 12.06 4.29
N THR A 80 -13.48 11.68 5.55
CA THR A 80 -13.25 12.57 6.70
C THR A 80 -12.03 12.12 7.48
N PHE A 81 -11.06 13.01 7.66
CA PHE A 81 -9.83 12.73 8.40
C PHE A 81 -9.92 13.26 9.82
N TYR A 82 -9.32 12.52 10.75
CA TYR A 82 -9.29 12.89 12.15
C TYR A 82 -7.93 12.68 12.78
N PHE A 83 -7.51 13.65 13.59
CA PHE A 83 -6.46 13.44 14.57
C PHE A 83 -7.05 12.89 15.87
N SER A 84 -6.53 11.76 16.35
CA SER A 84 -6.99 11.04 17.55
C SER A 84 -6.90 11.80 18.88
N GLY A 85 -6.21 12.95 18.90
CA GLY A 85 -5.81 13.66 20.11
C GLY A 85 -4.45 13.21 20.69
N ASN A 86 -3.73 12.29 20.05
CA ASN A 86 -2.40 11.87 20.52
C ASN A 86 -1.41 11.64 19.38
N ARG A 87 -1.40 10.43 18.80
CA ARG A 87 -0.39 10.02 17.80
C ARG A 87 -0.99 9.35 16.57
N SER A 88 -2.29 9.11 16.59
CA SER A 88 -2.98 8.39 15.52
C SER A 88 -3.73 9.36 14.62
N ILE A 89 -3.65 9.10 13.31
CA ILE A 89 -4.51 9.68 12.28
C ILE A 89 -5.53 8.62 11.90
N HIS A 90 -6.77 9.03 11.68
CA HIS A 90 -7.84 8.17 11.21
C HIS A 90 -8.43 8.76 9.94
N ALA A 91 -8.76 7.90 8.97
CA ALA A 91 -9.61 8.25 7.84
C ALA A 91 -10.90 7.45 7.92
N HIS A 92 -12.03 8.16 7.82
CA HIS A 92 -13.35 7.57 7.71
C HIS A 92 -13.74 7.60 6.24
N VAL A 93 -13.81 6.42 5.63
CA VAL A 93 -14.11 6.26 4.21
C VAL A 93 -15.63 6.06 4.07
N PRO A 94 -16.32 6.73 3.14
CA PRO A 94 -17.77 6.62 2.95
C PRO A 94 -18.15 5.30 2.26
N LYS A 95 -17.64 4.18 2.79
CA LYS A 95 -17.93 2.82 2.34
C LYS A 95 -18.26 1.88 3.50
N PHE A 96 -19.04 0.85 3.19
CA PHE A 96 -19.36 -0.26 4.05
C PHE A 96 -18.87 -1.58 3.45
N ILE A 97 -18.54 -2.51 4.33
CA ILE A 97 -18.42 -3.93 4.02
C ILE A 97 -19.61 -4.65 4.65
N THR A 98 -20.28 -5.50 3.88
CA THR A 98 -21.51 -6.20 4.30
C THR A 98 -21.28 -7.67 4.61
N ARG A 99 -20.06 -8.18 4.42
CA ARG A 99 -19.73 -9.60 4.58
C ARG A 99 -18.38 -9.80 5.26
N GLU A 100 -18.30 -10.87 6.04
CA GLU A 100 -17.09 -11.22 6.79
C GLU A 100 -15.89 -11.59 5.89
N ASP A 101 -16.13 -12.26 4.76
CA ASP A 101 -15.08 -12.58 3.78
C ASP A 101 -14.49 -11.31 3.16
N ASN A 102 -15.34 -10.34 2.81
CA ASN A 102 -14.89 -9.04 2.32
C ASN A 102 -14.13 -8.24 3.40
N ARG A 103 -14.46 -8.40 4.70
CA ARG A 103 -13.73 -7.75 5.80
C ARG A 103 -12.32 -8.32 5.93
N GLU A 104 -12.19 -9.65 5.87
CA GLU A 104 -10.88 -10.29 5.85
C GLU A 104 -10.08 -9.89 4.59
N GLN A 105 -10.73 -9.73 3.45
CA GLN A 105 -10.07 -9.22 2.24
C GLN A 105 -9.58 -7.77 2.38
N LEU A 106 -10.36 -6.89 3.00
CA LEU A 106 -9.88 -5.52 3.30
C LEU A 106 -8.65 -5.56 4.21
N LYS A 107 -8.66 -6.44 5.21
CA LYS A 107 -7.52 -6.64 6.10
C LYS A 107 -6.29 -7.16 5.35
N GLU A 108 -6.45 -8.15 4.47
CA GLU A 108 -5.38 -8.66 3.61
C GLU A 108 -4.82 -7.54 2.73
N CYS A 109 -5.69 -6.74 2.11
CA CYS A 109 -5.32 -5.60 1.26
C CYS A 109 -4.51 -4.55 2.05
N ALA A 110 -4.95 -4.16 3.25
CA ALA A 110 -4.21 -3.23 4.11
C ALA A 110 -2.87 -3.82 4.60
N GLU A 111 -2.80 -5.12 4.88
CA GLU A 111 -1.55 -5.81 5.23
C GLU A 111 -0.55 -5.79 4.06
N GLU A 112 -1.04 -6.05 2.84
CA GLU A 112 -0.23 -5.97 1.62
C GLU A 112 0.28 -4.55 1.38
N PHE A 113 -0.58 -3.54 1.54
CA PHE A 113 -0.19 -2.13 1.40
C PHE A 113 0.88 -1.73 2.43
N ASN A 114 0.75 -2.17 3.68
CA ASN A 114 1.77 -1.99 4.71
C ASN A 114 3.12 -2.62 4.32
N ASP A 115 3.11 -3.86 3.84
CA ASP A 115 4.32 -4.59 3.41
C ASP A 115 5.02 -3.91 2.22
N GLU A 116 4.23 -3.36 1.29
CA GLU A 116 4.71 -2.74 0.06
C GLU A 116 5.18 -1.30 0.24
N ARG A 117 4.46 -0.49 1.01
CA ARG A 117 4.66 0.96 1.10
C ARG A 117 5.27 1.39 2.45
N GLY A 118 5.24 0.51 3.46
CA GLY A 118 5.68 0.84 4.82
C GLY A 118 4.68 1.72 5.59
N ALA A 119 3.39 1.66 5.25
CA ALA A 119 2.37 2.58 5.74
C ALA A 119 1.96 2.41 7.21
N GLU A 120 2.26 1.26 7.82
CA GLU A 120 1.98 0.97 9.24
C GLU A 120 0.53 1.22 9.69
N PHE A 121 -0.47 0.82 8.89
CA PHE A 121 -1.88 0.84 9.28
C PHE A 121 -2.19 -0.20 10.39
N ASP A 122 -3.06 0.15 11.35
CA ASP A 122 -3.53 -0.74 12.42
C ASP A 122 -4.51 -1.80 11.87
N LEU A 123 -3.96 -2.96 11.49
CA LEU A 123 -4.75 -4.11 11.03
C LEU A 123 -5.72 -4.66 12.09
N GLY A 124 -5.52 -4.31 13.36
CA GLY A 124 -6.43 -4.64 14.46
C GLY A 124 -7.79 -3.97 14.32
N LEU A 125 -7.90 -2.88 13.53
CA LEU A 125 -9.18 -2.22 13.24
C LEU A 125 -10.16 -3.13 12.52
N TYR A 126 -9.64 -4.02 11.68
CA TYR A 126 -10.47 -4.93 10.93
C TYR A 126 -10.94 -6.11 11.77
N SER A 127 -10.57 -6.25 13.04
CA SER A 127 -11.10 -7.32 13.89
C SER A 127 -12.60 -7.18 14.18
N ARG A 128 -13.27 -8.30 14.47
CA ARG A 128 -14.69 -8.29 14.88
C ARG A 128 -14.90 -7.49 16.16
N LYS A 129 -16.09 -6.89 16.29
CA LYS A 129 -16.52 -6.14 17.49
C LYS A 129 -15.57 -4.99 17.87
N ARG A 130 -14.87 -4.41 16.89
CA ARG A 130 -13.96 -3.28 17.13
C ARG A 130 -14.72 -2.07 17.64
N GLN A 131 -14.15 -1.42 18.65
CA GLN A 131 -14.62 -0.15 19.18
C GLN A 131 -13.84 1.00 18.55
N PHE A 132 -14.53 2.09 18.28
CA PHE A 132 -13.95 3.31 17.74
C PHE A 132 -14.20 4.47 18.68
N ARG A 133 -13.22 5.36 18.79
CA ARG A 133 -13.39 6.61 19.53
C ARG A 133 -14.17 7.61 18.67
N LEU A 134 -15.25 8.14 19.23
CA LEU A 134 -16.07 9.17 18.58
C LEU A 134 -15.30 10.49 18.42
N PRO A 135 -15.58 11.26 17.36
CA PRO A 135 -15.14 12.65 17.26
C PRO A 135 -15.48 13.46 18.51
N GLY A 136 -14.63 14.41 18.87
CA GLY A 136 -14.76 15.26 20.04
C GLY A 136 -14.40 14.63 21.39
N VAL A 137 -14.32 13.30 21.50
CA VAL A 137 -13.91 12.64 22.74
C VAL A 137 -12.46 12.98 23.08
N THR A 138 -12.24 13.44 24.31
CA THR A 138 -10.91 13.74 24.84
C THR A 138 -10.05 12.50 25.01
N HIS A 139 -8.83 12.53 24.49
CA HIS A 139 -7.83 11.50 24.71
C HIS A 139 -7.30 11.57 26.16
N GLU A 140 -7.46 10.48 26.91
CA GLU A 140 -7.12 10.40 28.35
C GLU A 140 -5.70 10.89 28.69
N LYS A 141 -4.70 10.50 27.90
CA LYS A 141 -3.28 10.82 28.18
C LYS A 141 -2.90 12.28 27.90
N THR A 142 -3.46 12.91 26.87
CA THR A 142 -3.03 14.23 26.37
C THR A 142 -4.01 15.33 26.74
N GLY A 143 -5.26 14.98 27.06
CA GLY A 143 -6.32 15.96 27.26
C GLY A 143 -6.80 16.62 25.96
N LEU A 144 -6.30 16.21 24.79
CA LEU A 144 -6.72 16.76 23.51
C LEU A 144 -7.94 16.01 22.97
N PRO A 145 -8.93 16.70 22.39
CA PRO A 145 -10.06 16.05 21.73
C PRO A 145 -9.65 15.40 20.41
N LYS A 146 -10.40 14.37 19.99
CA LYS A 146 -10.36 13.89 18.60
C LYS A 146 -10.98 14.95 17.70
N VAL A 147 -10.21 15.49 16.76
CA VAL A 147 -10.64 16.59 15.87
C VAL A 147 -10.56 16.19 14.43
N GLU A 148 -11.50 16.70 13.64
CA GLU A 148 -11.42 16.66 12.19
C GLU A 148 -10.22 17.50 11.72
N ILE A 149 -9.53 17.00 10.69
CA ILE A 149 -8.37 17.64 10.08
C ILE A 149 -8.53 17.61 8.57
N GLU A 150 -7.89 18.55 7.89
CA GLU A 150 -7.77 18.48 6.43
C GLU A 150 -6.51 17.68 6.04
N PRO A 151 -6.53 16.93 4.93
CA PRO A 151 -5.40 16.14 4.47
C PRO A 151 -4.12 16.96 4.24
N GLU A 152 -4.24 18.23 3.84
CA GLU A 152 -3.11 19.12 3.59
C GLU A 152 -2.50 19.75 4.84
N TRP A 153 -3.08 19.53 6.03
CA TRP A 153 -2.58 20.12 7.26
C TRP A 153 -1.28 19.45 7.72
N GLU A 154 -0.28 20.28 8.01
CA GLU A 154 0.98 19.83 8.60
C GLU A 154 0.81 19.65 10.13
N HIS A 155 1.75 18.94 10.75
CA HIS A 155 1.73 18.57 12.16
C HIS A 155 1.38 19.72 13.11
N ASP A 156 2.02 20.88 12.94
CA ASP A 156 1.81 22.03 13.83
C ASP A 156 0.40 22.61 13.74
N GLU A 157 -0.20 22.57 12.54
CA GLU A 157 -1.58 23.01 12.33
C GLU A 157 -2.56 22.04 12.97
N ILE A 158 -2.35 20.72 12.80
CA ILE A 158 -3.14 19.67 13.45
C ILE A 158 -3.13 19.85 14.98
N ILE A 159 -1.94 19.99 15.58
CA ILE A 159 -1.80 20.13 17.03
C ILE A 159 -2.39 21.46 17.52
N GLN A 160 -2.18 22.54 16.77
CA GLN A 160 -2.78 23.84 17.08
C GLN A 160 -4.30 23.77 17.07
N THR A 161 -4.89 23.15 16.06
CA THR A 161 -6.34 22.97 15.95
C THR A 161 -6.87 22.13 17.09
N ALA A 162 -6.26 20.97 17.37
CA ALA A 162 -6.63 20.13 18.50
C ALA A 162 -6.61 20.90 19.84
N SER A 163 -5.59 21.76 20.05
CA SER A 163 -5.42 22.53 21.29
C SER A 163 -6.42 23.69 21.46
N LYS A 164 -6.95 24.23 20.36
CA LYS A 164 -7.87 25.38 20.37
C LYS A 164 -9.33 25.01 20.14
N SER A 165 -9.55 23.83 19.58
CA SER A 165 -10.87 23.33 19.24
C SER A 165 -11.71 23.02 20.49
N ASN A 166 -13.01 23.19 20.35
CA ASN A 166 -14.01 22.69 21.30
C ASN A 166 -15.09 21.95 20.49
N PRO A 167 -14.73 20.79 19.91
CA PRO A 167 -15.62 20.05 19.01
C PRO A 167 -16.89 19.62 19.74
N ILE A 168 -18.00 19.58 19.00
CA ILE A 168 -19.28 19.10 19.51
C ILE A 168 -19.19 17.58 19.57
N LEU A 169 -19.44 17.04 20.76
CA LEU A 169 -19.55 15.59 20.93
C LEU A 169 -20.87 15.11 20.32
N PRO A 170 -20.86 14.13 19.41
CA PRO A 170 -22.09 13.53 18.92
C PRO A 170 -22.79 12.77 20.05
N ASP A 171 -24.12 12.86 20.12
CA ASP A 171 -24.94 12.18 21.12
C ASP A 171 -24.98 10.67 20.88
N THR A 172 -24.86 10.25 19.61
CA THR A 172 -24.86 8.85 19.20
C THR A 172 -23.85 8.55 18.10
N TYR A 173 -23.45 7.28 17.96
CA TYR A 173 -22.66 6.85 16.80
C TYR A 173 -23.43 6.99 15.48
N GLY A 174 -24.77 7.00 15.53
CA GLY A 174 -25.62 7.25 14.35
C GLY A 174 -25.34 8.62 13.73
N GLU A 175 -25.15 9.66 14.54
CA GLU A 175 -24.82 11.00 14.05
C GLU A 175 -23.46 11.06 13.34
N VAL A 176 -22.50 10.24 13.79
CA VAL A 176 -21.19 10.09 13.12
C VAL A 176 -21.37 9.42 11.76
N ILE A 177 -22.20 8.38 11.69
CA ILE A 177 -22.52 7.71 10.42
C ILE A 177 -23.24 8.69 9.48
N ASP A 178 -24.22 9.46 9.96
CA ASP A 178 -24.90 10.46 9.14
C ASP A 178 -23.94 11.54 8.61
N THR A 179 -22.94 11.92 9.40
CA THR A 179 -21.94 12.91 8.98
C THR A 179 -21.01 12.36 7.89
N VAL A 180 -20.62 11.09 7.99
CA VAL A 180 -19.68 10.45 7.04
C VAL A 180 -20.40 9.93 5.79
N PHE A 181 -21.64 9.48 5.91
CA PHE A 181 -22.36 8.74 4.87
C PHE A 181 -23.61 9.47 4.35
N GLY A 182 -24.19 10.40 5.11
CA GLY A 182 -25.44 11.04 4.76
C GLY A 182 -25.28 12.09 3.65
N GLU A 183 -26.09 11.98 2.59
CA GLU A 183 -26.36 13.17 1.76
C GLU A 183 -27.11 14.21 2.61
N PRO A 184 -26.81 15.52 2.46
CA PRO A 184 -27.53 16.57 3.18
C PRO A 184 -29.02 16.54 2.82
N GLY A 185 -29.85 15.94 3.69
CA GLY A 185 -31.31 15.91 3.56
C GLY A 185 -31.97 14.54 3.75
N LEU A 186 -31.23 13.44 3.90
CA LEU A 186 -31.80 12.13 4.23
C LEU A 186 -32.14 12.06 5.73
N THR A 187 -33.40 12.31 6.05
CA THR A 187 -33.94 11.99 7.37
C THR A 187 -34.09 10.47 7.44
N ILE A 188 -33.28 9.79 8.24
CA ILE A 188 -33.50 8.38 8.57
C ILE A 188 -34.87 8.30 9.27
N ILE A 189 -35.90 7.86 8.55
CA ILE A 189 -37.18 7.53 9.15
C ILE A 189 -37.08 6.04 9.54
N PRO A 190 -37.07 5.70 10.84
CA PRO A 190 -36.97 4.32 11.29
C PRO A 190 -38.31 3.62 11.10
N ASN A 191 -38.68 3.35 9.85
CA ASN A 191 -39.79 2.45 9.53
C ASN A 191 -39.17 1.15 9.05
N ALA A 192 -38.77 0.31 10.00
CA ALA A 192 -38.49 -1.09 9.72
C ALA A 192 -39.77 -1.72 9.12
N PRO A 193 -39.67 -2.51 8.03
CA PRO A 193 -40.81 -3.29 7.55
C PRO A 193 -41.26 -4.29 8.62
N ASP A 194 -42.56 -4.38 8.87
CA ASP A 194 -43.25 -5.29 9.82
C ASP A 194 -43.10 -6.80 9.50
N ASP A 195 -42.20 -7.19 8.59
CA ASP A 195 -42.08 -8.59 8.14
C ASP A 195 -41.06 -9.37 8.98
N GLU A 196 -41.60 -10.12 9.95
CA GLU A 196 -41.00 -11.05 10.93
C GLU A 196 -40.00 -12.12 10.41
N GLN A 197 -39.58 -12.11 9.13
CA GLN A 197 -38.83 -13.25 8.56
C GLN A 197 -37.67 -12.91 7.59
N ARG A 198 -37.10 -11.70 7.59
CA ARG A 198 -36.01 -11.36 6.65
C ARG A 198 -34.78 -10.68 7.28
N ALA A 199 -34.18 -11.28 8.31
CA ALA A 199 -32.74 -11.14 8.51
C ALA A 199 -32.01 -12.02 7.47
N THR A 200 -32.03 -11.58 6.20
CA THR A 200 -31.32 -12.27 5.10
C THR A 200 -30.27 -11.35 4.52
N ARG A 201 -29.20 -11.93 3.97
CA ARG A 201 -28.06 -11.30 3.29
C ARG A 201 -28.37 -10.05 2.43
N ASN A 202 -29.59 -9.92 1.90
CA ASN A 202 -30.01 -8.75 1.13
C ASN A 202 -30.19 -7.50 1.99
N GLN A 203 -30.57 -7.65 3.27
CA GLN A 203 -30.87 -6.53 4.16
C GLN A 203 -29.63 -5.68 4.45
N ALA A 204 -28.45 -6.28 4.66
CA ALA A 204 -27.23 -5.50 4.88
C ALA A 204 -26.88 -4.65 3.64
N ASN A 205 -26.98 -5.21 2.44
CA ASN A 205 -26.77 -4.43 1.21
C ASN A 205 -27.82 -3.33 1.06
N GLU A 206 -29.11 -3.64 1.29
CA GLU A 206 -30.20 -2.65 1.23
C GLU A 206 -29.96 -1.48 2.19
N TRP A 207 -29.54 -1.75 3.43
CA TRP A 207 -29.21 -0.70 4.40
C TRP A 207 -27.96 0.10 4.02
N ALA A 208 -26.93 -0.54 3.46
CA ALA A 208 -25.76 0.19 2.97
C ALA A 208 -26.17 1.13 1.82
N GLU A 209 -26.98 0.65 0.87
CA GLU A 209 -27.53 1.46 -0.22
C GLU A 209 -28.41 2.60 0.29
N GLU A 210 -29.22 2.38 1.33
CA GLU A 210 -30.05 3.43 1.94
C GLU A 210 -29.20 4.49 2.66
N LEU A 211 -28.13 4.08 3.34
CA LEU A 211 -27.28 4.98 4.14
C LEU A 211 -26.28 5.78 3.29
N GLY A 212 -25.67 5.18 2.27
CA GLY A 212 -24.59 5.81 1.48
C GLY A 212 -24.75 5.70 -0.03
N GLY A 213 -25.89 5.22 -0.52
CA GLY A 213 -26.16 5.02 -1.94
C GLY A 213 -25.57 3.74 -2.54
N PRO A 214 -25.84 3.45 -3.83
CA PRO A 214 -25.46 2.19 -4.50
C PRO A 214 -23.95 1.93 -4.58
N SER A 215 -23.14 2.98 -4.49
CA SER A 215 -21.68 2.88 -4.54
C SER A 215 -21.04 2.67 -3.16
N SER A 216 -21.81 2.74 -2.07
CA SER A 216 -21.27 2.68 -0.70
C SER A 216 -20.77 1.31 -0.29
N VAL A 217 -21.11 0.22 -1.00
CA VAL A 217 -20.63 -1.12 -0.65
C VAL A 217 -19.30 -1.41 -1.32
N VAL A 218 -18.27 -1.73 -0.53
CA VAL A 218 -17.02 -2.28 -1.06
C VAL A 218 -17.28 -3.70 -1.53
N SER A 219 -17.08 -3.91 -2.82
CA SER A 219 -17.01 -5.24 -3.41
C SER A 219 -15.60 -5.46 -3.95
N PHE A 220 -14.88 -6.39 -3.34
CA PHE A 220 -13.66 -6.89 -3.94
C PHE A 220 -14.09 -7.83 -5.07
N GLY A 221 -13.85 -7.44 -6.33
CA GLY A 221 -14.35 -8.09 -7.54
C GLY A 221 -13.79 -9.47 -7.85
N PHE A 222 -13.30 -10.20 -6.84
CA PHE A 222 -12.70 -11.51 -7.03
C PHE A 222 -13.79 -12.57 -6.85
N SER A 223 -14.39 -13.02 -7.95
CA SER A 223 -14.99 -14.35 -7.92
C SER A 223 -13.90 -15.34 -7.52
N GLU A 224 -14.23 -16.29 -6.64
CA GLU A 224 -13.49 -17.55 -6.51
C GLU A 224 -13.61 -18.40 -7.79
N SER A 225 -13.64 -17.77 -8.98
CA SER A 225 -13.41 -18.48 -10.22
C SER A 225 -12.05 -19.13 -10.07
N SER A 226 -12.05 -20.46 -10.03
CA SER A 226 -10.89 -21.27 -10.29
C SER A 226 -10.11 -20.61 -11.41
N ILE A 227 -8.92 -20.12 -11.09
CA ILE A 227 -8.07 -19.47 -12.07
C ILE A 227 -7.85 -20.51 -13.17
N GLU A 228 -8.43 -20.30 -14.36
CA GLU A 228 -8.22 -21.17 -15.51
C GLU A 228 -6.85 -20.85 -16.10
N VAL A 229 -5.80 -21.25 -15.39
CA VAL A 229 -4.45 -21.18 -15.91
C VAL A 229 -4.22 -22.43 -16.78
N PRO A 230 -3.84 -22.29 -18.06
CA PRO A 230 -3.63 -23.45 -18.92
C PRO A 230 -2.51 -24.36 -18.37
N LEU A 231 -2.73 -25.67 -18.45
CA LEU A 231 -1.70 -26.70 -18.23
C LEU A 231 -0.87 -26.81 -19.53
N ILE A 232 0.39 -26.38 -19.51
CA ILE A 232 1.26 -26.25 -20.71
C ILE A 232 2.51 -27.19 -20.66
N GLU A 233 2.59 -28.11 -19.69
CA GLU A 233 3.76 -28.98 -19.55
C GLU A 233 4.03 -29.85 -20.79
N GLN A 234 5.32 -30.03 -21.10
CA GLN A 234 5.78 -30.90 -22.17
C GLN A 234 6.56 -32.06 -21.55
N ALA A 235 5.98 -33.26 -21.62
CA ALA A 235 6.51 -34.46 -20.96
C ALA A 235 7.92 -34.86 -21.44
N GLU A 236 8.28 -34.55 -22.68
CA GLU A 236 9.57 -34.95 -23.26
C GLU A 236 10.52 -33.76 -23.41
N GLN A 237 11.74 -33.92 -22.89
CA GLN A 237 12.82 -32.95 -23.09
C GLN A 237 13.24 -32.95 -24.56
N PRO A 238 13.31 -31.78 -25.24
CA PRO A 238 13.68 -31.74 -26.65
C PRO A 238 15.14 -32.16 -26.84
N SER A 239 15.39 -32.91 -27.91
CA SER A 239 16.74 -33.29 -28.33
C SER A 239 17.50 -32.14 -29.01
N ASP A 240 16.77 -31.13 -29.52
CA ASP A 240 17.34 -29.92 -30.11
C ASP A 240 17.72 -28.90 -29.02
N PRO A 241 19.01 -28.55 -28.86
CA PRO A 241 19.45 -27.56 -27.90
C PRO A 241 18.82 -26.16 -28.08
N THR A 242 18.35 -25.80 -29.29
CA THR A 242 17.72 -24.49 -29.50
C THR A 242 16.33 -24.36 -28.87
N LEU A 243 15.65 -25.49 -28.65
CA LEU A 243 14.34 -25.54 -28.00
C LEU A 243 14.44 -25.67 -26.48
N MET A 244 15.63 -25.98 -25.96
CA MET A 244 15.88 -26.16 -24.53
C MET A 244 15.49 -24.95 -23.68
N PRO A 245 15.78 -23.69 -24.06
CA PRO A 245 15.42 -22.53 -23.24
C PRO A 245 13.91 -22.33 -23.07
N GLU A 246 13.15 -22.58 -24.13
CA GLU A 246 11.69 -22.52 -24.09
C GLU A 246 11.14 -23.64 -23.21
N TRP A 247 11.52 -24.89 -23.50
CA TRP A 247 11.12 -26.05 -22.69
C TRP A 247 11.47 -25.86 -21.21
N ALA A 248 12.66 -25.36 -20.90
CA ALA A 248 13.12 -25.20 -19.53
C ALA A 248 12.28 -24.19 -18.73
N SER A 249 11.78 -23.14 -19.38
CA SER A 249 10.92 -22.13 -18.74
C SER A 249 9.57 -22.68 -18.28
N TYR A 250 9.13 -23.81 -18.86
CA TYR A 250 7.87 -24.46 -18.52
C TYR A 250 8.01 -25.77 -17.76
N ASN A 251 9.18 -26.43 -17.75
CA ASN A 251 9.31 -27.81 -17.24
C ASN A 251 10.38 -27.99 -16.13
N THR A 252 11.36 -27.09 -16.00
CA THR A 252 12.37 -27.23 -14.93
C THR A 252 11.80 -26.91 -13.53
N HIS A 253 12.57 -27.22 -12.49
CA HIS A 253 12.18 -26.93 -11.11
C HIS A 253 12.00 -25.41 -10.91
N PRO A 254 10.83 -24.96 -10.42
CA PRO A 254 10.54 -23.54 -10.29
C PRO A 254 11.40 -22.87 -9.22
N PHE A 255 11.50 -21.55 -9.29
CA PHE A 255 11.98 -20.72 -8.19
C PHE A 255 10.77 -20.14 -7.45
N SER A 256 10.71 -20.33 -6.13
CA SER A 256 9.67 -19.75 -5.28
C SER A 256 10.25 -18.65 -4.39
N PRO A 257 9.75 -17.41 -4.48
CA PRO A 257 10.17 -16.32 -3.61
C PRO A 257 9.88 -16.54 -2.12
N TYR A 258 9.05 -17.53 -1.77
CA TYR A 258 8.58 -17.77 -0.39
C TYR A 258 9.11 -19.08 0.19
N ALA A 259 9.89 -19.86 -0.58
CA ALA A 259 10.41 -21.14 -0.12
C ALA A 259 11.29 -20.96 1.13
N ASN A 260 10.99 -21.76 2.16
CA ASN A 260 11.70 -21.79 3.44
C ASN A 260 11.83 -20.43 4.14
N ALA A 261 10.89 -19.51 3.89
CA ALA A 261 10.87 -18.21 4.52
C ALA A 261 10.59 -18.34 6.04
N SER A 262 11.63 -18.16 6.86
CA SER A 262 11.56 -18.22 8.32
C SER A 262 11.97 -16.88 8.93
N GLY A 263 11.09 -15.89 8.84
CA GLY A 263 11.38 -14.54 9.31
C GLY A 263 12.23 -13.77 8.29
N ASN A 264 13.40 -13.30 8.72
CA ASN A 264 14.20 -12.30 8.00
C ASN A 264 15.51 -12.92 7.46
N PRO A 265 15.40 -13.68 6.36
CA PRO A 265 15.80 -13.04 5.11
C PRO A 265 14.70 -13.09 4.03
N ARG A 266 14.55 -12.01 3.28
CA ARG A 266 13.78 -11.97 2.03
C ARG A 266 14.52 -12.71 0.91
N SER A 267 13.78 -13.24 -0.06
CA SER A 267 14.33 -13.70 -1.33
C SER A 267 14.42 -12.53 -2.30
N VAL A 268 15.27 -12.67 -3.32
CA VAL A 268 15.32 -11.72 -4.43
C VAL A 268 15.44 -12.50 -5.72
N ALA A 269 14.58 -12.21 -6.69
CA ALA A 269 14.65 -12.74 -8.04
C ALA A 269 14.59 -11.61 -9.07
N VAL A 270 15.48 -11.67 -10.05
CA VAL A 270 15.52 -10.74 -11.17
C VAL A 270 15.23 -11.52 -12.44
N VAL A 271 14.11 -11.24 -13.08
CA VAL A 271 13.57 -12.08 -14.15
C VAL A 271 13.21 -11.26 -15.40
N LYS A 272 13.21 -11.94 -16.55
CA LYS A 272 12.52 -11.52 -17.75
C LYS A 272 11.33 -12.45 -17.97
N VAL A 273 10.13 -11.89 -18.11
CA VAL A 273 8.90 -12.64 -18.41
C VAL A 273 9.00 -13.23 -19.82
N LYS A 274 8.67 -14.51 -19.99
CA LYS A 274 8.76 -15.21 -21.28
C LYS A 274 7.40 -15.54 -21.90
N GLY A 275 6.34 -15.52 -21.10
CA GLY A 275 4.98 -15.91 -21.49
C GLY A 275 4.01 -15.69 -20.34
N GLY A 276 2.73 -15.96 -20.58
CA GLY A 276 1.68 -15.86 -19.56
C GLY A 276 1.78 -16.94 -18.48
N ALA A 277 1.02 -16.74 -17.40
CA ALA A 277 0.94 -17.70 -16.31
C ALA A 277 0.43 -19.09 -16.79
N PHE A 278 0.89 -20.15 -16.14
CA PHE A 278 0.49 -21.54 -16.36
C PHE A 278 0.40 -22.31 -15.02
N ALA A 279 -0.27 -23.47 -15.00
CA ALA A 279 -0.37 -24.33 -13.83
C ALA A 279 0.37 -25.67 -14.03
N ARG A 280 0.61 -26.39 -12.93
CA ARG A 280 1.13 -27.76 -12.88
C ARG A 280 0.48 -28.53 -11.74
N ASP A 281 0.12 -29.78 -11.96
CA ASP A 281 -0.65 -30.59 -11.00
C ASP A 281 0.14 -30.93 -9.72
N GLU A 282 1.48 -31.04 -9.80
CA GLU A 282 2.32 -31.58 -8.72
C GLU A 282 3.13 -30.52 -7.93
N VAL A 283 3.06 -29.23 -8.30
CA VAL A 283 3.90 -28.21 -7.65
C VAL A 283 3.15 -27.59 -6.47
N THR A 284 3.85 -27.43 -5.33
CA THR A 284 3.29 -26.84 -4.12
C THR A 284 3.98 -25.55 -3.66
N ILE A 285 3.26 -24.73 -2.87
CA ILE A 285 3.82 -23.51 -2.27
C ILE A 285 4.78 -23.84 -1.13
N GLY A 286 6.04 -23.42 -1.25
CA GLY A 286 7.02 -23.39 -0.16
C GLY A 286 7.17 -24.70 0.62
N GLY A 287 7.40 -25.82 -0.05
CA GLY A 287 7.55 -27.14 0.58
C GLY A 287 6.29 -27.69 1.26
N GLY A 288 5.14 -27.00 1.14
CA GLY A 288 3.87 -27.38 1.73
C GLY A 288 3.05 -28.38 0.89
N SER A 289 1.83 -28.65 1.33
CA SER A 289 0.85 -29.51 0.65
C SER A 289 -0.15 -28.76 -0.24
N ARG A 290 -0.07 -27.42 -0.28
CA ARG A 290 -0.99 -26.58 -1.06
C ARG A 290 -0.51 -26.47 -2.51
N PRO A 291 -1.38 -26.68 -3.52
CA PRO A 291 -1.00 -26.53 -4.92
C PRO A 291 -0.57 -25.09 -5.22
N VAL A 292 0.35 -24.93 -6.16
CA VAL A 292 0.75 -23.62 -6.68
C VAL A 292 -0.41 -22.97 -7.41
N HIS A 293 -0.64 -21.68 -7.13
CA HIS A 293 -1.69 -20.92 -7.80
C HIS A 293 -1.32 -20.58 -9.25
N ALA A 294 -0.09 -20.12 -9.47
CA ALA A 294 0.40 -19.81 -10.82
C ALA A 294 1.92 -19.96 -10.90
N LEU A 295 2.37 -20.40 -12.06
CA LEU A 295 3.76 -20.36 -12.50
C LEU A 295 3.88 -19.41 -13.68
N VAL A 296 4.99 -18.70 -13.77
CA VAL A 296 5.29 -17.81 -14.90
C VAL A 296 6.56 -18.29 -15.58
N PRO A 297 6.56 -18.55 -16.89
CA PRO A 297 7.78 -18.93 -17.60
C PRO A 297 8.71 -17.71 -17.64
N ALA A 298 9.94 -17.89 -17.15
CA ALA A 298 10.87 -16.79 -16.96
C ALA A 298 12.29 -17.13 -17.40
N TYR A 299 13.05 -16.08 -17.70
CA TYR A 299 14.51 -16.12 -17.72
C TYR A 299 15.03 -15.40 -16.48
N PHE A 300 15.79 -16.08 -15.64
CA PHE A 300 16.39 -15.51 -14.44
C PHE A 300 17.74 -14.89 -14.79
N TYR A 301 17.90 -13.59 -14.56
CA TYR A 301 19.21 -12.94 -14.54
C TYR A 301 19.99 -13.37 -13.30
N GLY A 302 19.29 -13.49 -12.17
CA GLY A 302 19.80 -14.01 -10.90
C GLY A 302 18.65 -14.18 -9.91
N ALA A 303 18.69 -15.19 -9.05
CA ALA A 303 17.78 -15.32 -7.92
C ALA A 303 18.43 -16.05 -6.75
N ILE A 304 18.05 -15.67 -5.53
CA ILE A 304 18.44 -16.31 -4.28
C ILE A 304 17.22 -16.36 -3.36
N SER A 305 16.85 -17.55 -2.89
CA SER A 305 15.76 -17.80 -1.94
C SER A 305 16.03 -17.17 -0.57
N CYS A 306 15.02 -17.20 0.32
CA CYS A 306 15.12 -16.69 1.68
C CYS A 306 16.27 -17.35 2.48
N ASP A 307 16.36 -18.68 2.46
CA ASP A 307 17.42 -19.44 3.12
C ASP A 307 18.78 -19.35 2.41
N GLY A 308 18.81 -18.91 1.15
CA GLY A 308 20.01 -18.85 0.32
C GLY A 308 20.42 -20.16 -0.33
N GLU A 309 19.70 -21.26 -0.07
CA GLU A 309 20.03 -22.59 -0.60
C GLU A 309 19.61 -22.73 -2.07
N PHE A 310 18.52 -22.08 -2.46
CA PHE A 310 18.00 -22.15 -3.82
C PHE A 310 18.41 -20.92 -4.61
N THR A 311 19.16 -21.14 -5.67
CA THR A 311 19.64 -20.08 -6.56
C THR A 311 19.30 -20.36 -8.01
N LYS A 312 19.18 -19.29 -8.80
CA LYS A 312 19.09 -19.34 -10.26
C LYS A 312 20.10 -18.35 -10.80
N ASP A 313 20.90 -18.76 -11.77
CA ASP A 313 21.88 -17.89 -12.44
C ASP A 313 21.75 -18.03 -13.95
N ARG A 314 21.36 -16.95 -14.62
CA ARG A 314 21.29 -16.85 -16.09
C ARG A 314 20.60 -18.04 -16.77
N VAL A 315 19.48 -18.48 -16.21
CA VAL A 315 18.80 -19.74 -16.58
C VAL A 315 17.32 -19.54 -16.85
N HIS A 316 16.77 -20.33 -17.77
CA HIS A 316 15.34 -20.42 -18.00
C HIS A 316 14.70 -21.36 -16.98
N ALA A 317 13.70 -20.87 -16.25
CA ALA A 317 12.92 -21.66 -15.31
C ALA A 317 11.57 -20.99 -15.05
N PRO A 318 10.59 -21.71 -14.47
CA PRO A 318 9.38 -21.07 -13.99
C PRO A 318 9.65 -20.26 -12.71
N LEU A 319 9.02 -19.09 -12.60
CA LEU A 319 8.82 -18.35 -11.37
C LEU A 319 7.49 -18.79 -10.75
N GLN A 320 7.48 -19.09 -9.47
CA GLN A 320 6.30 -19.50 -8.74
C GLN A 320 5.69 -18.33 -7.97
N LEU A 321 4.41 -18.07 -8.20
CA LEU A 321 3.66 -17.01 -7.53
C LEU A 321 2.74 -17.60 -6.46
N SER A 322 2.57 -16.86 -5.36
CA SER A 322 1.50 -17.08 -4.40
C SER A 322 0.15 -16.66 -5.00
N LYS A 323 -0.94 -16.87 -4.25
CA LYS A 323 -2.26 -16.34 -4.62
C LYS A 323 -2.23 -14.83 -4.77
N GLN A 324 -1.60 -14.15 -3.81
CA GLN A 324 -1.55 -12.69 -3.72
C GLN A 324 -0.72 -12.12 -4.86
N ASP A 325 0.48 -12.66 -5.09
CA ASP A 325 1.34 -12.16 -6.16
C ASP A 325 0.80 -12.47 -7.55
N TYR A 326 0.03 -13.55 -7.71
CA TYR A 326 -0.70 -13.77 -8.96
C TYR A 326 -1.81 -12.73 -9.17
N ARG A 327 -2.53 -12.32 -8.12
CA ARG A 327 -3.52 -11.21 -8.23
C ARG A 327 -2.84 -9.92 -8.67
N LYS A 328 -1.69 -9.57 -8.06
CA LYS A 328 -0.88 -8.41 -8.47
C LYS A 328 -0.40 -8.54 -9.91
N TRP A 329 -0.04 -9.75 -10.31
CA TRP A 329 0.43 -10.02 -11.66
C TRP A 329 -0.65 -9.72 -12.71
N GLU A 330 -1.87 -10.19 -12.47
CA GLU A 330 -3.02 -9.94 -13.34
C GLU A 330 -3.45 -8.46 -13.30
N SER A 331 -3.55 -7.85 -12.12
CA SER A 331 -4.01 -6.46 -11.99
C SER A 331 -3.04 -5.45 -12.60
N ARG A 332 -1.73 -5.70 -12.48
CA ARG A 332 -0.68 -4.84 -13.07
C ARG A 332 -0.42 -5.16 -14.55
N GLY A 333 -0.98 -6.25 -15.08
CA GLY A 333 -0.90 -6.60 -16.50
C GLY A 333 0.52 -6.84 -17.00
N PHE A 334 1.34 -7.60 -16.27
CA PHE A 334 2.73 -7.85 -16.69
C PHE A 334 2.81 -8.72 -17.95
N GLU A 335 3.58 -8.25 -18.94
CA GLU A 335 3.62 -8.81 -20.29
C GLU A 335 4.94 -9.55 -20.62
N PRO A 336 4.93 -10.49 -21.59
CA PRO A 336 6.15 -11.12 -22.07
C PRO A 336 7.19 -10.12 -22.57
N GLY A 337 8.44 -10.27 -22.10
CA GLY A 337 9.58 -9.43 -22.45
C GLY A 337 9.94 -8.38 -21.41
N GLU A 338 9.02 -8.10 -20.49
CA GLU A 338 9.25 -7.24 -19.33
C GLU A 338 10.27 -7.84 -18.38
N LYS A 339 10.92 -6.96 -17.62
CA LYS A 339 11.99 -7.31 -16.69
C LYS A 339 11.63 -6.80 -15.32
N LEU A 340 11.53 -7.74 -14.40
CA LEU A 340 10.95 -7.51 -13.09
C LEU A 340 11.95 -7.92 -12.02
N VAL A 341 11.90 -7.20 -10.92
CA VAL A 341 12.48 -7.64 -9.65
C VAL A 341 11.34 -8.07 -8.75
N ILE A 342 11.49 -9.24 -8.13
CA ILE A 342 10.58 -9.80 -7.15
C ILE A 342 11.34 -9.95 -5.84
N ILE A 343 10.87 -9.28 -4.80
CA ILE A 343 11.40 -9.38 -3.44
C ILE A 343 10.34 -10.08 -2.58
N GLY A 344 10.53 -11.37 -2.33
CA GLY A 344 9.57 -12.21 -1.62
C GLY A 344 9.98 -12.50 -0.18
N GLY A 345 9.05 -13.02 0.61
CA GLY A 345 9.28 -13.34 2.02
C GLY A 345 8.20 -14.23 2.62
N LYS A 346 8.11 -14.21 3.96
CA LYS A 346 7.20 -15.08 4.72
C LYS A 346 5.72 -14.72 4.54
N SER A 347 5.38 -13.47 4.27
CA SER A 347 3.98 -13.03 4.10
C SER A 347 3.30 -13.72 2.92
N GLY A 348 4.07 -14.27 1.96
CA GLY A 348 3.51 -14.79 0.72
C GLY A 348 3.19 -13.70 -0.29
N SER A 349 3.46 -12.44 0.05
CA SER A 349 3.27 -11.26 -0.79
C SER A 349 4.65 -10.67 -1.11
N SER A 350 4.94 -10.44 -2.38
CA SER A 350 6.22 -9.88 -2.83
C SER A 350 6.06 -8.43 -3.27
N ILE A 351 7.15 -7.68 -3.14
CA ILE A 351 7.31 -6.42 -3.85
C ILE A 351 7.73 -6.75 -5.29
N ILE A 352 6.98 -6.27 -6.28
CA ILE A 352 7.20 -6.52 -7.71
C ILE A 352 7.27 -5.19 -8.45
N PHE A 353 8.37 -4.92 -9.15
CA PHE A 353 8.53 -3.69 -9.94
C PHE A 353 9.36 -3.91 -11.21
N HIS A 354 9.18 -3.01 -12.19
CA HIS A 354 9.91 -3.01 -13.45
C HIS A 354 11.33 -2.45 -13.30
N VAL A 355 12.25 -3.04 -14.06
CA VAL A 355 13.62 -2.56 -14.21
C VAL A 355 14.03 -2.52 -15.68
N SER A 356 14.97 -1.64 -16.01
CA SER A 356 15.56 -1.65 -17.35
C SER A 356 16.37 -2.92 -17.62
N SER A 357 16.68 -3.19 -18.89
CA SER A 357 17.53 -4.32 -19.28
C SER A 357 18.92 -4.29 -18.63
N TRP A 358 19.47 -3.09 -18.46
CA TRP A 358 20.75 -2.89 -17.80
C TRP A 358 20.64 -3.21 -16.31
N GLU A 359 19.63 -2.66 -15.64
CA GLU A 359 19.40 -2.90 -14.20
C GLU A 359 19.11 -4.36 -13.89
N ALA A 360 18.36 -5.06 -14.75
CA ALA A 360 18.13 -6.49 -14.59
C ALA A 360 19.44 -7.30 -14.65
N THR A 361 20.37 -6.89 -15.52
CA THR A 361 21.69 -7.53 -15.66
C THR A 361 22.57 -7.24 -14.43
N GLU A 362 22.65 -5.98 -13.99
CA GLU A 362 23.45 -5.58 -12.85
C GLU A 362 22.92 -6.17 -11.54
N ALA A 363 21.60 -6.12 -11.30
CA ALA A 363 20.98 -6.69 -10.11
C ALA A 363 21.12 -8.22 -10.09
N GLY A 364 20.97 -8.88 -11.25
CA GLY A 364 21.23 -10.32 -11.38
C GLY A 364 22.69 -10.68 -11.05
N HIS A 365 23.64 -9.92 -11.59
CA HIS A 365 25.06 -10.11 -11.29
C HIS A 365 25.41 -9.83 -9.81
N ALA A 366 24.76 -8.83 -9.20
CA ALA A 366 24.89 -8.54 -7.79
C ALA A 366 24.40 -9.69 -6.89
N LEU A 367 23.47 -10.52 -7.39
CA LEU A 367 23.04 -11.75 -6.72
C LEU A 367 24.04 -12.88 -6.91
N THR A 368 24.41 -13.22 -8.14
CA THR A 368 25.02 -14.54 -8.46
C THR A 368 26.51 -14.53 -8.71
N SER A 369 27.18 -13.36 -8.76
CA SER A 369 28.64 -13.29 -8.89
C SER A 369 29.36 -13.98 -7.72
N GLU A 370 30.67 -14.26 -7.86
CA GLU A 370 31.48 -14.94 -6.83
C GLU A 370 31.43 -14.26 -5.45
N VAL A 371 31.19 -12.94 -5.43
CA VAL A 371 31.01 -12.14 -4.21
C VAL A 371 29.58 -11.62 -4.06
N GLY A 372 28.67 -12.01 -4.94
CA GLY A 372 27.28 -11.59 -4.98
C GLY A 372 26.48 -12.16 -3.81
N ASN A 373 25.45 -11.44 -3.40
CA ASN A 373 24.47 -11.90 -2.42
C ASN A 373 23.21 -11.03 -2.46
N ARG A 374 22.18 -11.43 -1.70
CA ARG A 374 20.90 -10.70 -1.60
C ARG A 374 21.08 -9.26 -1.18
N GLN A 375 21.88 -9.00 -0.15
CA GLN A 375 22.09 -7.65 0.37
C GLN A 375 22.69 -6.72 -0.69
N LYS A 376 23.68 -7.19 -1.45
CA LYS A 376 24.28 -6.38 -2.53
C LYS A 376 23.28 -6.01 -3.61
N ALA A 377 22.38 -6.93 -3.97
CA ALA A 377 21.33 -6.65 -4.93
C ALA A 377 20.30 -5.65 -4.36
N LEU A 378 19.90 -5.81 -3.10
CA LEU A 378 19.00 -4.88 -2.40
C LEU A 378 19.63 -3.49 -2.26
N ASP A 379 20.89 -3.40 -1.86
CA ASP A 379 21.65 -2.14 -1.77
C ASP A 379 21.73 -1.48 -3.15
N TYR A 380 22.00 -2.24 -4.21
CA TYR A 380 21.99 -1.73 -5.58
C TYR A 380 20.62 -1.15 -5.93
N LEU A 381 19.54 -1.87 -5.68
CA LEU A 381 18.18 -1.43 -5.99
C LEU A 381 17.77 -0.19 -5.17
N ALA A 382 18.06 -0.17 -3.87
CA ALA A 382 17.83 0.98 -3.01
C ALA A 382 18.61 2.22 -3.48
N ASN A 383 19.87 2.05 -3.87
CA ASN A 383 20.69 3.13 -4.43
C ASN A 383 20.17 3.65 -5.78
N ARG A 384 19.36 2.85 -6.49
CA ARG A 384 18.67 3.26 -7.72
C ARG A 384 17.31 3.91 -7.44
N GLY A 385 16.91 4.02 -6.18
CA GLY A 385 15.66 4.66 -5.74
C GLY A 385 14.46 3.71 -5.69
N TYR A 386 14.66 2.39 -5.79
CA TYR A 386 13.57 1.43 -5.64
C TYR A 386 13.24 1.20 -4.17
N HIS A 387 11.95 1.12 -3.85
CA HIS A 387 11.49 0.68 -2.54
C HIS A 387 11.71 -0.83 -2.39
N ILE A 388 12.52 -1.23 -1.41
CA ILE A 388 12.88 -2.64 -1.15
C ILE A 388 12.14 -3.24 0.06
N GLY A 389 11.25 -2.45 0.69
CA GLY A 389 10.53 -2.79 1.91
C GLY A 389 11.35 -2.66 3.19
N SER A 390 10.66 -2.63 4.33
CA SER A 390 11.24 -2.43 5.67
C SER A 390 11.81 -3.71 6.32
N GLY A 391 11.40 -4.90 5.85
CA GLY A 391 11.86 -6.17 6.42
C GLY A 391 13.20 -6.64 5.85
N GLY A 392 14.33 -6.39 6.52
CA GLY A 392 15.61 -6.87 5.96
C GLY A 392 16.91 -6.67 6.72
N THR A 393 16.97 -5.95 7.84
CA THR A 393 18.26 -5.71 8.53
C THR A 393 18.69 -6.90 9.38
N GLY A 394 19.15 -7.97 8.72
CA GLY A 394 19.85 -9.07 9.36
C GLY A 394 21.35 -8.77 9.48
N GLY A 395 21.79 -8.31 10.66
CA GLY A 395 23.19 -8.40 11.09
C GLY A 395 23.85 -7.07 11.43
N SER A 396 23.98 -6.82 12.74
CA SER A 396 24.91 -5.83 13.30
C SER A 396 26.32 -6.02 12.75
N THR A 397 26.76 -5.09 11.91
CA THR A 397 28.11 -4.54 12.02
C THR A 397 28.01 -3.03 11.98
N SER A 398 28.17 -2.43 13.15
CA SER A 398 28.60 -1.05 13.28
C SER A 398 29.76 -0.78 12.32
N SER A 399 29.49 -0.07 11.23
CA SER A 399 30.51 0.65 10.49
C SER A 399 29.90 1.93 9.95
N THR A 400 29.92 2.93 10.82
CA THR A 400 30.19 4.31 10.41
C THR A 400 31.34 4.30 9.39
N GLY A 401 31.00 4.43 8.11
CA GLY A 401 31.95 4.24 7.03
C GLY A 401 31.60 5.10 5.82
N LYS A 402 31.85 6.40 5.95
CA LYS A 402 31.92 7.37 4.86
C LYS A 402 32.64 6.78 3.64
N HIS A 403 31.91 6.41 2.59
CA HIS A 403 32.45 6.36 1.23
C HIS A 403 31.33 6.67 0.23
N ARG A 404 30.96 7.96 0.19
CA ARG A 404 30.21 8.58 -0.91
C ARG A 404 31.14 8.56 -2.14
N ALA A 405 31.12 7.47 -2.89
CA ALA A 405 31.85 7.36 -4.15
C ALA A 405 31.08 8.16 -5.21
N LYS A 406 31.68 9.26 -5.65
CA LYS A 406 31.24 10.14 -6.73
C LYS A 406 30.75 9.36 -7.96
N GLN A 407 29.46 9.41 -8.29
CA GLN A 407 28.96 9.01 -9.60
C GLN A 407 27.76 9.85 -10.07
N SER A 408 27.96 10.48 -11.23
CA SER A 408 27.12 11.39 -12.04
C SER A 408 26.25 12.42 -11.30
N ASP A 409 26.78 13.63 -11.16
CA ASP A 409 26.16 14.84 -10.61
C ASP A 409 25.11 15.46 -11.57
N ARG A 410 24.31 14.63 -12.27
CA ARG A 410 23.31 15.09 -13.24
C ARG A 410 21.95 14.45 -13.01
N ILE A 411 20.91 15.28 -12.94
CA ILE A 411 19.52 14.84 -12.90
C ILE A 411 19.19 14.17 -14.23
N ARG A 412 18.73 12.92 -14.17
CA ARG A 412 18.36 12.16 -15.38
C ARG A 412 16.92 12.46 -15.77
N PRO A 413 16.60 12.46 -17.08
CA PRO A 413 15.22 12.56 -17.53
C PRO A 413 14.35 11.46 -16.94
N VAL A 414 13.13 11.81 -16.57
CA VAL A 414 12.12 10.88 -16.07
C VAL A 414 11.62 10.05 -17.26
N GLN A 415 11.52 8.73 -17.08
CA GLN A 415 11.00 7.84 -18.14
C GLN A 415 9.66 7.22 -17.76
N ASN A 416 9.45 6.94 -16.47
CA ASN A 416 8.21 6.40 -15.93
C ASN A 416 7.91 7.16 -14.64
N PRO A 417 7.14 8.25 -14.68
CA PRO A 417 6.81 8.97 -13.47
C PRO A 417 5.91 8.09 -12.58
N GLN A 418 6.18 8.10 -11.27
CA GLN A 418 5.48 7.30 -10.24
C GLN A 418 4.97 8.18 -9.09
N THR A 419 5.18 9.49 -9.20
CA THR A 419 4.79 10.49 -8.19
C THR A 419 4.41 11.75 -8.94
N LEU A 420 3.50 12.55 -8.41
CA LEU A 420 3.10 13.82 -9.02
C LEU A 420 4.31 14.72 -9.34
N ALA A 421 5.29 14.80 -8.44
CA ALA A 421 6.50 15.58 -8.69
C ALA A 421 7.37 15.01 -9.84
N ALA A 422 7.36 13.69 -10.06
CA ALA A 422 8.02 13.06 -11.20
C ALA A 422 7.22 13.27 -12.49
N GLU A 423 5.88 13.29 -12.43
CA GLU A 423 5.02 13.61 -13.57
C GLU A 423 5.24 15.05 -14.02
N LEU A 424 5.27 16.00 -13.08
CA LEU A 424 5.57 17.41 -13.36
C LEU A 424 7.00 17.59 -13.89
N GLN A 425 7.98 16.84 -13.37
CA GLN A 425 9.34 16.85 -13.92
C GLN A 425 9.36 16.31 -15.36
N HIS A 426 8.66 15.21 -15.61
CA HIS A 426 8.53 14.63 -16.96
C HIS A 426 7.83 15.60 -17.92
N GLN A 427 6.76 16.26 -17.47
CA GLN A 427 6.06 17.27 -18.25
C GLN A 427 6.98 18.44 -18.59
N ALA A 428 7.73 18.98 -17.62
CA ALA A 428 8.72 20.02 -17.89
C ALA A 428 9.79 19.59 -18.90
N GLU A 429 10.21 18.32 -18.88
CA GLU A 429 11.21 17.78 -19.81
C GLU A 429 10.68 17.56 -21.24
N GLN A 430 9.38 17.34 -21.41
CA GLN A 430 8.75 17.16 -22.74
C GLN A 430 8.23 18.46 -23.32
N ASP A 431 7.53 19.24 -22.50
CA ASP A 431 6.72 20.39 -22.91
C ASP A 431 7.34 21.74 -22.54
N GLY A 432 8.46 21.73 -21.81
CA GLY A 432 9.14 22.92 -21.29
C GLY A 432 8.66 23.29 -19.88
N VAL A 433 9.56 23.84 -19.06
CA VAL A 433 9.24 24.21 -17.66
C VAL A 433 8.19 25.33 -17.55
N GLU A 434 7.99 26.10 -18.63
CA GLU A 434 6.93 27.07 -18.78
C GLU A 434 5.52 26.48 -18.84
N SER A 435 5.40 25.17 -19.15
CA SER A 435 4.11 24.47 -19.12
C SER A 435 3.56 24.30 -17.71
N LEU A 436 4.41 24.49 -16.69
CA LEU A 436 4.07 24.33 -15.28
C LEU A 436 3.69 25.67 -14.63
N GLU A 437 2.76 25.64 -13.69
CA GLU A 437 2.48 26.74 -12.76
C GLU A 437 3.59 26.93 -11.72
N HIS A 438 3.54 28.04 -10.97
CA HIS A 438 4.58 28.37 -10.00
C HIS A 438 4.77 27.28 -8.93
N ASP A 439 3.68 26.77 -8.36
CA ASP A 439 3.74 25.75 -7.31
C ASP A 439 4.18 24.38 -7.86
N GLU A 440 3.84 24.08 -9.11
CA GLU A 440 4.30 22.87 -9.81
C GLU A 440 5.81 22.90 -10.06
N ARG A 441 6.35 24.04 -10.53
CA ARG A 441 7.81 24.25 -10.66
C ARG A 441 8.51 24.08 -9.32
N ARG A 442 7.87 24.55 -8.24
CA ARG A 442 8.40 24.42 -6.88
C ARG A 442 8.42 22.95 -6.44
N ARG A 443 7.38 22.16 -6.74
CA ARG A 443 7.35 20.69 -6.51
C ARG A 443 8.45 19.97 -7.27
N VAL A 444 8.70 20.36 -8.53
CA VAL A 444 9.85 19.84 -9.30
C VAL A 444 11.17 20.21 -8.62
N ALA A 445 11.31 21.44 -8.13
CA ALA A 445 12.51 21.89 -7.40
C ALA A 445 12.77 21.07 -6.13
N PHE A 446 11.75 20.82 -5.30
CA PHE A 446 11.85 19.91 -4.15
C PHE A 446 12.38 18.54 -4.59
N ARG A 447 11.80 17.96 -5.64
CA ARG A 447 12.22 16.65 -6.16
C ARG A 447 13.67 16.64 -6.64
N VAL A 448 14.05 17.54 -7.55
CA VAL A 448 15.39 17.49 -8.17
C VAL A 448 16.50 17.85 -7.18
N LEU A 449 16.21 18.68 -6.16
CA LEU A 449 17.13 18.91 -5.05
C LEU A 449 17.23 17.70 -4.13
N LYS A 450 16.13 16.96 -3.90
CA LYS A 450 16.12 15.79 -3.00
C LYS A 450 16.88 14.60 -3.58
N ILE A 451 16.84 14.43 -4.90
CA ILE A 451 17.50 13.32 -5.60
C ILE A 451 18.88 13.68 -6.16
N GLY A 452 19.31 14.94 -6.02
CA GLY A 452 20.50 15.49 -6.65
C GLY A 452 21.38 16.32 -5.72
N SER A 453 22.32 17.07 -6.30
CA SER A 453 23.05 18.15 -5.64
C SER A 453 22.48 19.50 -6.06
N TRP A 454 22.90 20.57 -5.36
CA TRP A 454 22.62 21.95 -5.81
C TRP A 454 23.01 22.13 -7.28
N HIS A 455 24.20 21.66 -7.66
CA HIS A 455 24.74 21.84 -9.00
C HIS A 455 23.96 21.05 -10.05
N SER A 456 23.57 19.81 -9.74
CA SER A 456 22.80 18.99 -10.68
C SER A 456 21.40 19.54 -10.90
N ALA A 457 20.74 20.01 -9.83
CA ALA A 457 19.44 20.65 -9.91
C ALA A 457 19.52 21.98 -10.67
N TRP A 458 20.59 22.74 -10.44
CA TRP A 458 20.87 23.98 -11.15
C TRP A 458 21.07 23.76 -12.65
N GLU A 459 21.95 22.84 -13.06
CA GLU A 459 22.16 22.48 -14.46
C GLU A 459 20.85 22.01 -15.12
N TRP A 460 20.02 21.25 -14.39
CA TRP A 460 18.74 20.77 -14.92
C TRP A 460 17.81 21.95 -15.22
N PHE A 461 17.60 22.87 -14.27
CA PHE A 461 16.74 24.04 -14.50
C PHE A 461 17.32 25.01 -15.54
N GLU A 462 18.64 25.19 -15.57
CA GLU A 462 19.31 25.96 -16.62
C GLU A 462 19.05 25.35 -18.00
N THR A 463 19.08 24.01 -18.09
CA THR A 463 18.75 23.29 -19.34
C THR A 463 17.29 23.47 -19.72
N GLN A 464 16.36 23.37 -18.76
CA GLN A 464 14.93 23.49 -19.06
C GLN A 464 14.51 24.92 -19.44
N TYR A 465 15.06 25.94 -18.76
CA TYR A 465 14.74 27.33 -19.07
C TYR A 465 15.53 27.91 -20.26
N GLY A 466 16.68 27.32 -20.61
CA GLY A 466 17.52 27.79 -21.72
C GLY A 466 17.89 29.27 -21.59
N GLU A 467 17.61 30.07 -22.63
CA GLU A 467 17.92 31.51 -22.65
C GLU A 467 17.09 32.32 -21.63
N ASP A 468 15.96 31.79 -21.15
CA ASP A 468 15.10 32.43 -20.16
C ASP A 468 15.50 32.11 -18.71
N PHE A 469 16.61 31.37 -18.50
CA PHE A 469 17.10 31.04 -17.17
C PHE A 469 17.50 32.30 -16.40
N LYS A 470 16.94 32.46 -15.19
CA LYS A 470 17.19 33.61 -14.31
C LYS A 470 17.93 33.15 -13.04
N PRO A 471 19.27 33.12 -13.03
CA PRO A 471 20.09 32.61 -11.92
C PRO A 471 19.68 33.13 -10.54
N GLU A 472 19.51 34.45 -10.40
CA GLU A 472 19.17 35.08 -9.12
C GLU A 472 17.80 34.65 -8.59
N TYR A 473 16.83 34.44 -9.50
CA TYR A 473 15.49 33.99 -9.15
C TYR A 473 15.50 32.51 -8.77
N THR A 474 16.10 31.65 -9.60
CA THR A 474 16.24 30.22 -9.33
C THR A 474 16.97 29.95 -8.01
N ARG A 475 18.03 30.70 -7.72
CA ARG A 475 18.74 30.62 -6.43
C ARG A 475 17.82 30.92 -5.26
N LYS A 476 17.03 32.00 -5.35
CA LYS A 476 16.10 32.38 -4.29
C LYS A 476 15.05 31.29 -4.04
N GLU A 477 14.52 30.69 -5.11
CA GLU A 477 13.55 29.61 -5.00
C GLU A 477 14.16 28.34 -4.41
N PHE A 478 15.38 27.97 -4.79
CA PHE A 478 16.08 26.82 -4.21
C PHE A 478 16.38 27.02 -2.73
N VAL A 479 16.84 28.21 -2.34
CA VAL A 479 17.05 28.54 -0.92
C VAL A 479 15.73 28.48 -0.17
N SER A 480 14.65 29.02 -0.71
CA SER A 480 13.29 28.94 -0.12
C SER A 480 12.82 27.48 0.06
N VAL A 481 13.11 26.60 -0.91
CA VAL A 481 12.83 25.17 -0.83
C VAL A 481 13.63 24.48 0.27
N ILE A 482 14.93 24.77 0.36
CA ILE A 482 15.83 24.19 1.37
C ILE A 482 15.47 24.69 2.78
N GLU A 483 15.21 25.99 2.93
CA GLU A 483 14.81 26.62 4.20
C GLU A 483 13.43 26.12 4.68
N ALA A 484 12.54 25.75 3.75
CA ALA A 484 11.23 25.18 4.10
C ALA A 484 11.34 23.78 4.73
N LYS A 485 12.36 22.98 4.37
CA LYS A 485 12.57 21.60 4.89
C LYS A 485 14.06 21.28 5.10
N PRO A 486 14.77 21.92 6.05
CA PRO A 486 16.23 21.83 6.17
C PRO A 486 16.76 20.42 6.48
N GLU A 487 15.95 19.58 7.14
CA GLU A 487 16.25 18.17 7.45
C GLU A 487 16.41 17.34 6.16
N ASP A 488 15.46 17.49 5.23
CA ASP A 488 15.40 16.79 3.94
C ASP A 488 16.58 17.17 3.01
N TYR A 489 17.08 18.40 3.16
CA TYR A 489 18.12 18.98 2.32
C TYR A 489 19.45 19.18 3.05
N ALA A 490 19.66 18.56 4.20
CA ALA A 490 20.90 18.67 4.98
C ALA A 490 22.17 18.23 4.20
N HIS A 491 21.96 17.48 3.11
CA HIS A 491 23.01 17.00 2.20
C HIS A 491 23.35 17.98 1.06
N ILE A 492 22.63 19.11 0.94
CA ILE A 492 22.78 20.12 -0.10
C ILE A 492 23.65 21.27 0.40
N GLU A 493 24.77 21.52 -0.28
CA GLU A 493 25.64 22.66 0.00
C GLU A 493 25.21 23.86 -0.86
N VAL A 494 24.66 24.90 -0.22
CA VAL A 494 24.22 26.13 -0.90
C VAL A 494 25.42 27.03 -1.23
N PRO A 495 25.67 27.39 -2.50
CA PRO A 495 26.76 28.28 -2.87
C PRO A 495 26.52 29.74 -2.44
N ASP A 496 27.58 30.44 -2.06
CA ASP A 496 27.56 31.85 -1.65
C ASP A 496 27.11 32.81 -2.76
N LYS A 497 27.23 32.40 -4.04
CA LYS A 497 26.82 33.17 -5.23
C LYS A 497 26.18 32.24 -6.26
N PRO A 498 25.22 32.72 -7.08
CA PRO A 498 24.77 31.97 -8.25
C PRO A 498 25.96 31.76 -9.19
N ASN A 499 26.09 30.53 -9.70
CA ASN A 499 27.17 30.14 -10.62
C ASN A 499 27.02 30.82 -11.99
#